data_AF-A0A9E0NKG9-F1
#
_entry.id   AF-A0A9E0NKG9-F1
#
_cell.length_a   1.000
_cell.length_b   1.000
_cell.length_c   1.000
_cell.angle_alpha   90.00
_cell.angle_beta   90.00
_cell.angle_gamma   90.00
#
_symmetry.space_group_name_H-M   'P 1'
#
loop_
_entity.id
_entity.type
_entity.pdbx_description
1 polymer ?
#
loop_
_entity_poly.entity_id
_entity_poly.type
_entity_poly.pdbx_seq_one_letter_code
_entity_poly.pdbx_strand_id
1 'polypeptide(L)'
;MAEIQSDSAQAHLKFSDIEKKIDTFFKTIDIKKYQLHEVLYGFEESELAEIISALHNCKLPKAYSSYKDVLRDKISEHLELVPNDLVVFTEGGIYVKLFFQVDSSQESADRRACGLSPETLDSYKKRFFPNNEYKEKVLEFLPHVVEESLSFKKLHPARFKKIFIPILVNTVEIIILESSDLDDLRTIRGLTFFILREVFDDVMLYIAEDILFHFSNADRKAIEFLSFFSVHESIDPQGVRHKPNPILDESNHAWNITTIRSTMLQHRKAKQALYDKKNALISIKKKLETFNIEQKELDQQLLFGRAALNDLEDKVANIHRTMQKLQETDAAEVKFNENGEEKIYQRTVLLGRLYKKEDEFLSEKSKLRKSVEEIDLKLANKQKEIDLWEKKYAEGKEFLSTVEAHGHPMDKQYERIRRALAKTLATR
;
A
#
# COMPACT_ATOMS: atom_id res chain seq x y z
N MET A 1 21.47 -27.43 40.55
CA MET A 1 22.18 -27.14 39.28
C MET A 1 21.75 -25.75 38.86
N ALA A 2 22.73 -24.87 38.67
CA ALA A 2 22.55 -23.43 38.51
C ALA A 2 21.79 -23.10 37.22
N GLU A 3 20.72 -22.33 37.34
CA GLU A 3 20.16 -21.57 36.23
C GLU A 3 21.09 -20.38 35.96
N ILE A 4 21.75 -20.43 34.82
CA ILE A 4 22.54 -19.34 34.27
C ILE A 4 21.52 -18.28 33.81
N GLN A 5 21.26 -17.29 34.66
CA GLN A 5 20.71 -16.01 34.23
C GLN A 5 21.76 -15.34 33.35
N SER A 6 21.53 -15.33 32.03
CA SER A 6 22.24 -14.44 31.13
C SER A 6 21.67 -13.03 31.27
N ASP A 7 22.06 -12.35 32.35
CA ASP A 7 21.93 -10.90 32.47
C ASP A 7 22.86 -10.26 31.43
N SER A 8 22.31 -9.95 30.26
CA SER A 8 22.90 -8.94 29.39
C SER A 8 22.60 -7.57 30.00
N ALA A 9 23.41 -7.19 31.00
CA ALA A 9 23.41 -5.84 31.56
C ALA A 9 23.93 -4.85 30.51
N GLN A 10 23.08 -4.45 29.57
CA GLN A 10 23.25 -3.17 28.89
C GLN A 10 23.11 -2.10 29.97
N ALA A 11 24.20 -1.43 30.31
CA ALA A 11 24.18 -0.30 31.21
C ALA A 11 23.23 0.76 30.65
N HIS A 12 22.00 0.83 31.17
CA HIS A 12 21.04 1.85 30.79
C HIS A 12 21.64 3.22 31.12
N LEU A 13 21.82 4.06 30.09
CA LEU A 13 22.21 5.45 30.25
C LEU A 13 21.21 6.14 31.18
N LYS A 14 21.71 6.90 32.15
CA LYS A 14 20.83 7.70 33.02
C LYS A 14 20.35 8.92 32.27
N PHE A 15 19.06 9.23 32.38
CA PHE A 15 18.46 10.41 31.72
C PHE A 15 19.20 11.71 32.05
N SER A 16 19.63 11.88 33.31
CA SER A 16 20.40 13.06 33.76
C SER A 16 21.71 13.27 32.99
N ASP A 17 22.34 12.19 32.53
CA ASP A 17 23.59 12.29 31.77
C ASP A 17 23.31 12.70 30.32
N ILE A 18 22.16 12.29 29.79
CA ILE A 18 21.68 12.69 28.46
C ILE A 18 21.21 14.14 28.47
N GLU A 19 20.50 14.59 29.50
CA GLU A 19 20.12 16.00 29.68
C GLU A 19 21.34 16.90 29.66
N LYS A 20 22.41 16.55 30.38
CA LYS A 20 23.67 17.29 30.34
C LYS A 20 24.29 17.33 28.95
N LYS A 21 24.20 16.23 28.18
CA LYS A 21 24.67 16.21 26.79
C LYS A 21 23.86 17.14 25.91
N ILE A 22 22.54 17.15 26.04
CA ILE A 22 21.64 18.05 25.31
C ILE A 22 21.95 19.51 25.66
N ASP A 23 22.05 19.84 26.94
CA ASP A 23 22.37 21.20 27.40
C ASP A 23 23.77 21.63 26.94
N THR A 24 24.73 20.71 26.90
CA THR A 24 26.08 20.98 26.38
C THR A 24 26.03 21.25 24.87
N PHE A 25 25.31 20.43 24.11
CA PHE A 25 25.11 20.62 22.68
C PHE A 25 24.56 22.01 22.39
N PHE A 26 23.43 22.39 22.97
CA PHE A 26 22.82 23.70 22.73
C PHE A 26 23.63 24.89 23.26
N LYS A 27 24.52 24.70 24.24
CA LYS A 27 25.46 25.75 24.69
C LYS A 27 26.65 25.93 23.75
N THR A 28 27.10 24.85 23.12
CA THR A 28 28.31 24.86 22.27
C THR A 28 28.02 25.14 20.81
N ILE A 29 26.78 24.91 20.38
CA ILE A 29 26.37 25.06 19.00
C ILE A 29 26.26 26.54 18.61
N ASP A 30 26.77 26.87 17.42
CA ASP A 30 26.53 28.17 16.80
C ASP A 30 25.16 28.15 16.12
N ILE A 31 24.12 28.54 16.86
CA ILE A 31 22.71 28.52 16.41
C ILE A 31 22.52 29.26 15.08
N LYS A 32 23.36 30.27 14.77
CA LYS A 32 23.28 31.00 13.49
C LYS A 32 23.55 30.13 12.27
N LYS A 33 24.29 29.03 12.41
CA LYS A 33 24.52 28.07 11.32
C LYS A 33 23.25 27.34 10.90
N TYR A 34 22.28 27.26 11.81
CA TYR A 34 21.01 26.57 11.63
C TYR A 34 19.89 27.52 11.20
N GLN A 35 20.17 28.81 11.14
CA GLN A 35 19.21 29.83 10.75
C GLN A 35 19.07 29.85 9.23
N LEU A 36 17.96 29.30 8.73
CA LEU A 36 17.62 29.33 7.31
C LEU A 36 17.04 30.69 6.91
N HIS A 37 16.35 31.35 7.84
CA HIS A 37 15.79 32.70 7.70
C HIS A 37 15.69 33.35 9.09
N GLU A 38 15.50 34.66 9.18
CA GLU A 38 15.36 35.36 10.48
C GLU A 38 14.27 34.79 11.41
N VAL A 39 13.32 34.02 10.85
CA VAL A 39 12.20 33.41 11.56
C VAL A 39 12.09 31.89 11.34
N LEU A 40 13.15 31.22 10.85
CA LEU A 40 13.18 29.78 10.63
C LEU A 40 14.56 29.19 10.92
N TYR A 41 14.59 28.16 11.75
CA TYR A 41 15.75 27.31 11.98
C TYR A 41 15.49 25.90 11.45
N GLY A 42 16.52 25.28 10.89
CA GLY A 42 16.52 23.89 10.46
C GLY A 42 17.72 23.16 11.04
N PHE A 43 17.46 22.07 11.76
CA PHE A 43 18.48 21.18 12.32
C PHE A 43 18.44 19.87 11.56
N GLU A 44 19.57 19.42 10.99
CA GLU A 44 19.62 18.12 10.33
C GLU A 44 19.56 17.00 11.38
N GLU A 45 18.90 15.89 11.07
CA GLU A 45 18.83 14.75 12.00
C GLU A 45 20.23 14.19 12.31
N SER A 46 21.15 14.25 11.34
CA SER A 46 22.54 13.78 11.44
C SER A 46 23.29 14.41 12.63
N GLU A 47 23.00 15.67 12.95
CA GLU A 47 23.67 16.43 14.00
C GLU A 47 23.13 16.11 15.39
N LEU A 48 21.89 15.63 15.45
CA LEU A 48 21.23 15.20 16.67
C LEU A 48 21.27 13.68 16.85
N ALA A 49 21.85 12.93 15.91
CA ALA A 49 21.82 11.47 15.86
C ALA A 49 22.35 10.82 17.16
N GLU A 50 23.44 11.34 17.73
CA GLU A 50 23.98 10.84 18.99
C GLU A 50 23.03 11.07 20.17
N ILE A 51 22.38 12.24 20.22
CA ILE A 51 21.42 12.60 21.26
C ILE A 51 20.14 11.76 21.11
N ILE A 52 19.63 11.62 19.89
CA ILE A 52 18.44 10.82 19.56
C ILE A 52 18.68 9.35 19.92
N SER A 53 19.83 8.80 19.52
CA SER A 53 20.24 7.43 19.86
C SER A 53 20.37 7.24 21.38
N ALA A 54 20.92 8.21 22.11
CA ALA A 54 21.00 8.15 23.56
C ALA A 54 19.60 8.17 24.21
N LEU A 55 18.69 9.03 23.73
CA LEU A 55 17.31 9.12 24.21
C LEU A 55 16.51 7.84 23.94
N HIS A 56 16.73 7.18 22.80
CA HIS A 56 16.12 5.87 22.51
C HIS A 56 16.59 4.77 23.46
N ASN A 57 17.85 4.82 23.89
CA ASN A 57 18.46 3.83 24.76
C ASN A 57 18.29 4.14 26.27
N CYS A 58 17.47 5.13 26.61
CA CYS A 58 17.23 5.58 27.98
C CYS A 58 15.76 5.43 28.37
N LYS A 59 15.53 5.12 29.64
CA LYS A 59 14.19 5.19 30.22
C LYS A 59 13.81 6.66 30.44
N LEU A 60 12.84 7.16 29.68
CA LEU A 60 12.36 8.54 29.79
C LEU A 60 11.55 8.78 31.08
N PRO A 61 11.59 9.99 31.66
CA PRO A 61 10.67 10.41 32.71
C PRO A 61 9.21 10.26 32.29
N LYS A 62 8.31 10.00 33.25
CA LYS A 62 6.87 9.83 32.99
C LYS A 62 6.19 11.03 32.30
N ALA A 63 6.78 12.22 32.41
CA ALA A 63 6.29 13.43 31.76
C ALA A 63 6.46 13.39 30.23
N TYR A 64 7.37 12.56 29.72
CA TYR A 64 7.71 12.47 28.31
C TYR A 64 7.20 11.16 27.70
N SER A 65 6.47 11.27 26.59
CA SER A 65 5.96 10.11 25.87
C SER A 65 6.94 9.60 24.82
N SER A 66 7.80 10.49 24.32
CA SER A 66 8.81 10.20 23.31
C SER A 66 10.04 11.10 23.46
N TYR A 67 11.13 10.75 22.77
CA TYR A 67 12.33 11.60 22.70
C TYR A 67 12.03 12.99 22.10
N LYS A 68 11.04 13.07 21.19
CA LYS A 68 10.61 14.33 20.56
C LYS A 68 10.07 15.31 21.59
N ASP A 69 9.40 14.83 22.64
CA ASP A 69 8.91 15.69 23.72
C ASP A 69 10.07 16.30 24.53
N VAL A 70 11.11 15.50 24.81
CA VAL A 70 12.33 15.98 25.50
C VAL A 70 13.06 17.03 24.65
N LEU A 71 13.28 16.73 23.37
CA LEU A 71 13.95 17.67 22.47
C LEU A 71 13.14 18.94 22.28
N ARG A 72 11.81 18.85 22.14
CA ARG A 72 10.93 20.02 22.02
C ARG A 72 11.04 20.93 23.23
N ASP A 73 10.98 20.40 24.45
CA ASP A 73 11.13 21.19 25.66
C ASP A 73 12.50 21.90 25.68
N LYS A 74 13.57 21.16 25.35
CA LYS A 74 14.94 21.71 25.37
C LYS A 74 15.19 22.76 24.30
N ILE A 75 14.69 22.54 23.08
CA ILE A 75 14.70 23.53 22.00
C ILE A 75 13.89 24.76 22.42
N SER A 76 12.72 24.56 23.04
CA SER A 76 11.86 25.65 23.47
C SER A 76 12.51 26.52 24.54
N GLU A 77 13.21 25.91 25.50
CA GLU A 77 13.98 26.61 26.53
C GLU A 77 15.16 27.40 25.93
N HIS A 78 15.94 26.79 25.05
CA HIS A 78 17.15 27.41 24.51
C HIS A 78 16.89 28.51 23.46
N LEU A 79 15.81 28.39 22.68
CA LEU A 79 15.40 29.39 21.70
C LEU A 79 14.34 30.36 22.24
N GLU A 80 14.00 30.27 23.52
CA GLU A 80 13.00 31.11 24.19
C GLU A 80 11.65 31.13 23.45
N LEU A 81 11.20 29.96 22.98
CA LEU A 81 10.03 29.85 22.11
C LEU A 81 8.74 30.25 22.84
N VAL A 82 7.88 30.97 22.12
CA VAL A 82 6.56 31.39 22.57
C VAL A 82 5.47 30.42 22.11
N PRO A 83 4.26 30.43 22.71
CA PRO A 83 3.22 29.44 22.39
C PRO A 83 2.74 29.37 20.94
N ASN A 84 3.02 30.37 20.11
CA ASN A 84 2.66 30.40 18.69
C ASN A 84 3.80 29.93 17.76
N ASP A 85 4.99 29.70 18.29
CA ASP A 85 6.09 29.12 17.55
C ASP A 85 5.80 27.65 17.27
N LEU A 86 6.36 27.14 16.17
CA LEU A 86 6.11 25.78 15.72
C LEU A 86 7.42 24.99 15.68
N VAL A 87 7.43 23.85 16.35
CA VAL A 87 8.51 22.85 16.27
C VAL A 87 7.97 21.60 15.57
N VAL A 88 8.53 21.26 14.41
CA VAL A 88 8.12 20.10 13.61
C VAL A 88 9.31 19.15 13.43
N PHE A 89 9.09 17.88 13.71
CA PHE A 89 10.06 16.81 13.48
C PHE A 89 9.67 16.09 12.19
N THR A 90 10.57 16.09 11.21
CA THR A 90 10.42 15.37 9.93
C THR A 90 11.45 14.24 9.84
N GLU A 91 11.41 13.45 8.76
CA GLU A 91 12.46 12.45 8.47
C GLU A 91 13.82 13.08 8.09
N GLY A 92 13.85 14.37 7.75
CA GLY A 92 15.08 15.08 7.36
C GLY A 92 15.72 15.88 8.51
N GLY A 93 14.97 16.15 9.58
CA GLY A 93 15.43 17.02 10.65
C GLY A 93 14.33 17.65 11.49
N ILE A 94 14.68 18.76 12.14
CA ILE A 94 13.77 19.53 12.99
C ILE A 94 13.67 20.96 12.45
N TYR A 95 12.45 21.42 12.19
CA TYR A 95 12.16 22.80 11.86
C TYR A 95 11.62 23.54 13.07
N VAL A 96 12.18 24.72 13.33
CA VAL A 96 11.70 25.65 14.35
C VAL A 96 11.30 26.96 13.68
N LYS A 97 9.99 27.18 13.55
CA LYS A 97 9.43 28.39 12.95
C LYS A 97 9.05 29.37 14.06
N LEU A 98 9.70 30.53 14.06
CA LEU A 98 9.34 31.64 14.95
C LEU A 98 8.10 32.36 14.40
N PHE A 99 7.18 32.66 15.30
CA PHE A 99 5.98 33.43 15.04
C PHE A 99 6.33 34.90 14.80
N PHE A 100 5.75 35.46 13.74
CA PHE A 100 5.83 36.88 13.46
C PHE A 100 4.46 37.44 13.09
N GLN A 101 4.26 38.71 13.38
CA GLN A 101 3.10 39.48 12.95
C GLN A 101 3.51 40.45 11.85
N VAL A 102 2.62 40.63 10.88
CA VAL A 102 2.76 41.62 9.82
C VAL A 102 1.69 42.67 10.05
N ASP A 103 2.08 43.93 10.18
CA ASP A 103 1.15 45.03 10.39
C ASP A 103 0.22 45.19 9.19
N SER A 104 -1.08 44.97 9.39
CA SER A 104 -2.10 45.24 8.38
C SER A 104 -2.52 46.71 8.44
N SER A 105 -1.59 47.62 8.14
CA SER A 105 -1.80 49.07 8.26
C SER A 105 -2.63 49.68 7.12
N GLN A 106 -3.15 48.88 6.18
CA GLN A 106 -3.94 49.36 5.05
C GLN A 106 -5.34 48.73 5.01
N GLU A 107 -6.37 49.58 5.04
CA GLU A 107 -7.77 49.24 4.71
C GLU A 107 -7.95 49.07 3.19
N SER A 108 -7.17 48.19 2.55
CA SER A 108 -7.30 47.89 1.12
C SER A 108 -8.06 46.58 0.89
N ALA A 109 -8.61 46.41 -0.32
CA ALA A 109 -9.30 45.19 -0.74
C ALA A 109 -8.43 43.92 -0.60
N ASP A 110 -7.10 44.09 -0.67
CA ASP A 110 -6.11 43.01 -0.62
C ASP A 110 -5.56 42.73 0.79
N ARG A 111 -6.25 43.17 1.85
CA ARG A 111 -5.88 42.86 3.25
C ARG A 111 -5.61 41.37 3.49
N ARG A 112 -6.32 40.52 2.74
CA ARG A 112 -6.24 39.06 2.76
C ARG A 112 -4.93 38.48 2.23
N ALA A 113 -4.13 39.27 1.51
CA ALA A 113 -2.83 38.90 1.00
C ALA A 113 -1.76 39.92 1.42
N CYS A 114 -1.96 40.52 2.60
CA CYS A 114 -1.10 41.56 3.13
C CYS A 114 -0.93 42.75 2.17
N GLY A 115 -1.92 43.06 1.33
CA GLY A 115 -1.88 44.19 0.39
C GLY A 115 -1.05 43.95 -0.88
N LEU A 116 -0.69 42.70 -1.19
CA LEU A 116 -0.03 42.34 -2.44
C LEU A 116 -1.06 41.95 -3.51
N SER A 117 -0.80 42.32 -4.76
CA SER A 117 -1.72 42.00 -5.86
C SER A 117 -1.67 40.50 -6.22
N PRO A 118 -2.79 39.90 -6.68
CA PRO A 118 -2.82 38.51 -7.11
C PRO A 118 -1.78 38.17 -8.20
N GLU A 119 -1.52 39.09 -9.12
CA GLU A 119 -0.55 38.91 -10.20
C GLU A 119 0.88 38.81 -9.67
N THR A 120 1.19 39.59 -8.64
CA THR A 120 2.49 39.55 -7.97
C THR A 120 2.69 38.21 -7.26
N LEU A 121 1.68 37.74 -6.55
CA LEU A 121 1.71 36.47 -5.82
C LEU A 121 1.77 35.27 -6.77
N ASP A 122 1.04 35.31 -7.87
CA ASP A 122 1.12 34.27 -8.91
C ASP A 122 2.50 34.24 -9.58
N SER A 123 3.13 35.41 -9.77
CA SER A 123 4.50 35.51 -10.28
C SER A 123 5.51 34.88 -9.32
N TYR A 124 5.42 35.16 -8.02
CA TYR A 124 6.25 34.49 -7.02
C TYR A 124 5.99 32.99 -6.95
N LYS A 125 4.72 32.58 -6.97
CA LYS A 125 4.33 31.16 -6.98
C LYS A 125 4.97 30.43 -8.16
N LYS A 126 4.88 30.98 -9.38
CA LYS A 126 5.49 30.39 -10.59
C LYS A 126 7.02 30.36 -10.54
N ARG A 127 7.65 31.38 -9.93
CA ARG A 127 9.10 31.45 -9.78
C ARG A 127 9.64 30.38 -8.82
N PHE A 128 9.04 30.25 -7.65
CA PHE A 128 9.55 29.41 -6.56
C PHE A 128 8.96 27.99 -6.55
N PHE A 129 7.81 27.81 -7.18
CA PHE A 129 7.11 26.53 -7.27
C PHE A 129 6.64 26.27 -8.70
N PRO A 130 7.57 26.07 -9.64
CA PRO A 130 7.21 25.63 -10.99
C PRO A 130 6.36 24.35 -10.91
N ASN A 131 5.47 24.15 -11.89
CA ASN A 131 4.61 22.96 -11.96
C ASN A 131 3.71 22.68 -10.73
N ASN A 132 3.48 23.67 -9.87
CA ASN A 132 2.73 23.55 -8.61
C ASN A 132 3.36 22.60 -7.58
N GLU A 133 4.70 22.51 -7.55
CA GLU A 133 5.46 21.72 -6.56
C GLU A 133 5.08 22.03 -5.09
N TYR A 134 4.57 23.23 -4.80
CA TYR A 134 4.08 23.59 -3.47
C TYR A 134 2.99 22.63 -2.96
N LYS A 135 2.17 22.05 -3.84
CA LYS A 135 1.10 21.11 -3.43
C LYS A 135 1.69 19.82 -2.86
N GLU A 136 2.64 19.24 -3.58
CA GLU A 136 3.33 18.02 -3.17
C GLU A 136 4.11 18.26 -1.88
N LYS A 137 4.93 19.33 -1.82
CA LYS A 137 5.68 19.69 -0.61
C LYS A 137 4.80 19.90 0.62
N VAL A 138 3.64 20.58 0.47
CA VAL A 138 2.70 20.75 1.58
C VAL A 138 2.14 19.40 2.04
N LEU A 139 1.73 18.54 1.12
CA LEU A 139 1.14 17.25 1.45
C LEU A 139 2.16 16.24 1.99
N GLU A 140 3.42 16.31 1.57
CA GLU A 140 4.54 15.51 2.13
C GLU A 140 4.87 15.94 3.56
N PHE A 141 4.83 17.24 3.85
CA PHE A 141 5.12 17.77 5.19
C PHE A 141 3.96 17.62 6.17
N LEU A 142 2.72 17.60 5.66
CA LEU A 142 1.49 17.56 6.46
C LEU A 142 1.40 16.40 7.48
N PRO A 143 1.76 15.14 7.15
CA PRO A 143 1.74 14.02 8.09
C PRO A 143 2.47 14.35 9.41
N HIS A 144 3.66 14.94 9.31
CA HIS A 144 4.48 15.32 10.48
C HIS A 144 3.79 16.38 11.34
N VAL A 145 3.17 17.37 10.69
CA VAL A 145 2.42 18.44 11.38
C VAL A 145 1.18 17.88 12.07
N VAL A 146 0.47 16.96 11.40
CA VAL A 146 -0.71 16.30 11.95
C VAL A 146 -0.35 15.45 13.16
N GLU A 147 0.69 14.63 13.07
CA GLU A 147 1.13 13.79 14.17
C GLU A 147 1.64 14.63 15.37
N GLU A 148 2.44 15.66 15.12
CA GLU A 148 3.10 16.40 16.19
C GLU A 148 2.20 17.46 16.82
N SER A 149 1.52 18.25 15.99
CA SER A 149 0.89 19.51 16.40
C SER A 149 -0.63 19.52 16.28
N LEU A 150 -1.22 18.73 15.38
CA LEU A 150 -2.68 18.68 15.17
C LEU A 150 -3.34 17.35 15.58
N SER A 151 -2.60 16.50 16.28
CA SER A 151 -3.07 15.14 16.58
C SER A 151 -4.29 15.13 17.49
N PHE A 152 -5.36 14.45 17.05
CA PHE A 152 -6.55 14.20 17.85
C PHE A 152 -6.24 13.41 19.14
N LYS A 153 -5.09 12.72 19.22
CA LYS A 153 -4.65 12.00 20.42
C LYS A 153 -4.25 12.96 21.54
N LYS A 154 -3.70 14.12 21.18
CA LYS A 154 -3.19 15.14 22.10
C LYS A 154 -4.17 16.31 22.28
N LEU A 155 -5.00 16.60 21.28
CA LEU A 155 -5.85 17.78 21.25
C LEU A 155 -7.33 17.47 21.49
N HIS A 156 -7.95 18.31 22.32
CA HIS A 156 -9.42 18.41 22.36
C HIS A 156 -9.94 19.15 21.11
N PRO A 157 -11.12 18.78 20.55
CA PRO A 157 -11.69 19.44 19.37
C PRO A 157 -11.78 20.97 19.45
N ALA A 158 -12.16 21.51 20.61
CA ALA A 158 -12.20 22.96 20.83
C ALA A 158 -10.82 23.64 20.75
N ARG A 159 -9.75 22.94 21.17
CA ARG A 159 -8.37 23.44 21.03
C ARG A 159 -7.91 23.31 19.58
N PHE A 160 -8.18 22.18 18.92
CA PHE A 160 -7.90 21.99 17.49
C PHE A 160 -8.47 23.16 16.66
N LYS A 161 -9.76 23.49 16.83
CA LYS A 161 -10.42 24.60 16.12
C LYS A 161 -9.75 25.97 16.33
N LYS A 162 -9.06 26.18 17.46
CA LYS A 162 -8.35 27.44 17.74
C LYS A 162 -6.98 27.49 17.08
N ILE A 163 -6.28 26.36 16.98
CA ILE A 163 -4.85 26.35 16.62
C ILE A 163 -4.55 25.83 15.20
N PHE A 164 -5.50 25.15 14.54
CA PHE A 164 -5.20 24.54 13.24
C PHE A 164 -4.80 25.55 12.16
N ILE A 165 -5.50 26.69 12.04
CA ILE A 165 -5.15 27.71 11.04
C ILE A 165 -3.75 28.28 11.29
N PRO A 166 -3.39 28.78 12.50
CA PRO A 166 -2.02 29.21 12.78
C PRO A 166 -0.96 28.16 12.44
N ILE A 167 -1.20 26.90 12.78
CA ILE A 167 -0.26 25.82 12.49
C ILE A 167 -0.11 25.61 10.98
N LEU A 168 -1.20 25.56 10.21
CA LEU A 168 -1.14 25.41 8.76
C LEU A 168 -0.48 26.60 8.06
N VAL A 169 -0.66 27.81 8.60
CA VAL A 169 0.06 29.01 8.12
C VAL A 169 1.56 28.83 8.32
N ASN A 170 2.00 28.48 9.54
CA ASN A 170 3.41 28.23 9.84
C ASN A 170 3.97 27.09 8.98
N THR A 171 3.20 26.03 8.72
CA THR A 171 3.58 24.93 7.81
C THR A 171 3.90 25.43 6.40
N VAL A 172 3.00 26.22 5.81
CA VAL A 172 3.22 26.76 4.46
C VAL A 172 4.36 27.78 4.45
N GLU A 173 4.54 28.55 5.53
CA GLU A 173 5.69 29.46 5.67
C GLU A 173 7.03 28.71 5.69
N ILE A 174 7.14 27.58 6.39
CA ILE A 174 8.36 26.74 6.36
C ILE A 174 8.69 26.39 4.91
N ILE A 175 7.71 25.88 4.16
CA ILE A 175 7.90 25.44 2.77
C ILE A 175 8.31 26.60 1.84
N ILE A 176 7.72 27.79 2.04
CA ILE A 176 8.10 29.00 1.29
C ILE A 176 9.54 29.41 1.62
N LEU A 177 9.89 29.47 2.90
CA LEU A 177 11.21 29.89 3.35
C LEU A 177 12.31 28.92 2.91
N GLU A 178 12.03 27.62 2.84
CA GLU A 178 12.98 26.65 2.31
C GLU A 178 13.11 26.66 0.79
N SER A 179 12.07 27.14 0.08
CA SER A 179 12.01 27.08 -1.39
C SER A 179 12.21 28.44 -2.06
N SER A 180 12.50 29.51 -1.31
CA SER A 180 12.63 30.86 -1.86
C SER A 180 13.72 31.67 -1.17
N ASP A 181 14.14 32.73 -1.86
CA ASP A 181 15.07 33.76 -1.39
C ASP A 181 14.31 35.01 -0.89
N LEU A 182 13.07 34.84 -0.44
CA LEU A 182 12.24 35.96 0.04
C LEU A 182 12.63 36.34 1.47
N ASP A 183 13.03 37.59 1.66
CA ASP A 183 13.36 38.15 2.98
C ASP A 183 12.21 38.94 3.61
N ASP A 184 11.35 39.56 2.78
CA ASP A 184 10.26 40.40 3.29
C ASP A 184 9.14 39.54 3.90
N LEU A 185 9.00 39.61 5.22
CA LEU A 185 7.97 38.91 5.99
C LEU A 185 6.55 39.17 5.49
N ARG A 186 6.28 40.38 4.98
CA ARG A 186 4.98 40.73 4.42
C ARG A 186 4.70 39.95 3.13
N THR A 187 5.71 39.81 2.27
CA THR A 187 5.67 39.00 1.05
C THR A 187 5.52 37.52 1.36
N ILE A 188 6.29 36.99 2.31
CA ILE A 188 6.18 35.60 2.77
C ILE A 188 4.76 35.31 3.27
N ARG A 189 4.21 36.16 4.15
CA ARG A 189 2.85 36.00 4.68
C ARG A 189 1.77 36.12 3.60
N GLY A 190 1.93 37.04 2.64
CA GLY A 190 1.03 37.20 1.52
C GLY A 190 0.99 35.96 0.63
N LEU A 191 2.17 35.43 0.25
CA LEU A 191 2.30 34.20 -0.53
C LEU A 191 1.79 32.98 0.24
N THR A 192 2.01 32.93 1.55
CA THR A 192 1.49 31.88 2.45
C THR A 192 -0.02 31.77 2.36
N PHE A 193 -0.74 32.88 2.53
CA PHE A 193 -2.20 32.85 2.46
C PHE A 193 -2.72 32.56 1.05
N PHE A 194 -1.97 32.95 0.03
CA PHE A 194 -2.29 32.65 -1.36
C PHE A 194 -2.19 31.15 -1.64
N ILE A 195 -1.06 30.53 -1.28
CA ILE A 195 -0.82 29.08 -1.43
C ILE A 195 -1.78 28.28 -0.56
N LEU A 196 -1.92 28.64 0.73
CA LEU A 196 -2.75 27.91 1.68
C LEU A 196 -4.19 27.78 1.18
N ARG A 197 -4.75 28.80 0.52
CA ARG A 197 -6.10 28.71 -0.06
C ARG A 197 -6.22 27.67 -1.18
N GLU A 198 -5.19 27.51 -1.99
CA GLU A 198 -5.20 26.55 -3.10
C GLU A 198 -5.07 25.09 -2.61
N VAL A 199 -4.50 24.87 -1.43
CA VAL A 199 -4.31 23.53 -0.82
C VAL A 199 -5.21 23.27 0.39
N PHE A 200 -5.99 24.26 0.84
CA PHE A 200 -6.72 24.19 2.11
C PHE A 200 -7.66 22.98 2.17
N ASP A 201 -8.42 22.77 1.10
CA ASP A 201 -9.38 21.66 1.01
C ASP A 201 -8.66 20.31 1.07
N ASP A 202 -7.55 20.15 0.32
CA ASP A 202 -6.75 18.92 0.31
C ASP A 202 -6.16 18.63 1.70
N VAL A 203 -5.65 19.66 2.38
CA VAL A 203 -5.12 19.57 3.75
C VAL A 203 -6.20 19.17 4.75
N MET A 204 -7.38 19.78 4.68
CA MET A 204 -8.48 19.46 5.58
C MET A 204 -9.07 18.07 5.30
N LEU A 205 -9.09 17.63 4.04
CA LEU A 205 -9.48 16.27 3.67
C LEU A 205 -8.51 15.24 4.23
N TYR A 206 -7.20 15.51 4.16
CA TYR A 206 -6.18 14.64 4.77
C TYR A 206 -6.37 14.51 6.29
N ILE A 207 -6.57 15.63 7.00
CA ILE A 207 -6.79 15.60 8.46
C ILE A 207 -8.07 14.82 8.80
N ALA A 208 -9.16 15.03 8.04
CA ALA A 208 -10.40 14.30 8.23
C ALA A 208 -10.22 12.79 7.98
N GLU A 209 -9.48 12.43 6.94
CA GLU A 209 -9.14 11.04 6.60
C GLU A 209 -8.32 10.36 7.69
N ASP A 210 -7.30 11.01 8.24
CA ASP A 210 -6.50 10.49 9.36
C ASP A 210 -7.40 10.15 10.57
N ILE A 211 -8.28 11.08 10.96
CA ILE A 211 -9.21 10.87 12.07
C ILE A 211 -10.17 9.72 11.77
N LEU A 212 -10.74 9.66 10.56
CA LEU A 212 -11.67 8.60 10.15
C LEU A 212 -10.99 7.23 10.09
N PHE A 213 -9.75 7.17 9.64
CA PHE A 213 -8.94 5.97 9.62
C PHE A 213 -8.77 5.41 11.04
N HIS A 214 -8.31 6.24 11.98
CA HIS A 214 -8.17 5.83 13.38
C HIS A 214 -9.50 5.48 14.04
N PHE A 215 -10.55 6.22 13.74
CA PHE A 215 -11.90 5.92 14.21
C PHE A 215 -12.41 4.56 13.71
N SER A 216 -12.16 4.23 12.44
CA SER A 216 -12.52 2.93 11.85
C SER A 216 -11.82 1.74 12.54
N ASN A 217 -10.62 1.99 13.07
CA ASN A 217 -9.82 1.04 13.84
C ASN A 217 -10.16 1.01 15.34
N ALA A 218 -11.27 1.65 15.73
CA ALA A 218 -11.76 1.71 17.10
C ALA A 218 -10.75 2.34 18.09
N ASP A 219 -9.93 3.28 17.62
CA ASP A 219 -9.09 4.09 18.49
C ASP A 219 -9.97 4.91 19.44
N ARG A 220 -9.79 4.69 20.75
CA ARG A 220 -10.58 5.34 21.79
C ARG A 220 -10.49 6.86 21.72
N LYS A 221 -9.32 7.43 21.41
CA LYS A 221 -9.14 8.88 21.30
C LYS A 221 -9.83 9.45 20.08
N ALA A 222 -9.82 8.74 18.95
CA ALA A 222 -10.56 9.16 17.76
C ALA A 222 -12.09 9.13 18.01
N ILE A 223 -12.58 8.11 18.73
CA ILE A 223 -13.99 8.01 19.14
C ILE A 223 -14.38 9.18 20.06
N GLU A 224 -13.57 9.43 21.10
CA GLU A 224 -13.76 10.57 22.02
C GLU A 224 -13.77 11.90 21.24
N PHE A 225 -12.81 12.10 20.34
CA PHE A 225 -12.71 13.32 19.52
C PHE A 225 -13.93 13.53 18.63
N LEU A 226 -14.37 12.51 17.89
CA LEU A 226 -15.52 12.62 16.99
C LEU A 226 -16.86 12.74 17.75
N SER A 227 -16.96 12.21 18.96
CA SER A 227 -18.18 12.31 19.78
C SER A 227 -18.58 13.76 20.09
N PHE A 228 -17.62 14.70 20.08
CA PHE A 228 -17.87 16.13 20.22
C PHE A 228 -18.73 16.71 19.10
N PHE A 229 -18.72 16.09 17.92
CA PHE A 229 -19.50 16.49 16.75
C PHE A 229 -20.82 15.72 16.65
N SER A 230 -21.38 15.31 17.79
CA SER A 230 -22.64 14.60 17.87
C SER A 230 -23.83 15.50 17.48
N VAL A 231 -24.88 14.85 16.98
CA VAL A 231 -26.19 15.45 16.71
C VAL A 231 -26.94 15.79 18.01
N HIS A 232 -26.55 15.16 19.12
CA HIS A 232 -27.16 15.38 20.43
C HIS A 232 -26.25 16.22 21.33
N GLU A 233 -26.86 16.92 22.29
CA GLU A 233 -26.11 17.58 23.37
C GLU A 233 -25.32 16.53 24.13
N SER A 234 -24.04 16.81 24.38
CA SER A 234 -23.15 15.89 25.09
C SER A 234 -22.62 16.55 26.36
N ILE A 235 -22.36 15.74 27.38
CA ILE A 235 -21.76 16.18 28.63
C ILE A 235 -20.38 15.54 28.69
N ASP A 236 -19.33 16.34 28.81
CA ASP A 236 -17.98 15.82 28.93
C ASP A 236 -17.72 15.21 30.32
N PRO A 237 -16.60 14.48 30.54
CA PRO A 237 -16.29 13.90 31.84
C PRO A 237 -16.13 14.91 32.98
N GLN A 238 -16.06 16.21 32.67
CA GLN A 238 -15.93 17.31 33.63
C GLN A 238 -17.30 17.96 33.94
N GLY A 239 -18.38 17.48 33.32
CA GLY A 239 -19.74 17.98 33.54
C GLY A 239 -20.12 19.18 32.66
N VAL A 240 -19.29 19.58 31.70
CA VAL A 240 -19.58 20.69 30.79
C VAL A 240 -20.49 20.21 29.67
N ARG A 241 -21.57 20.97 29.44
CA ARG A 241 -22.52 20.72 28.36
C ARG A 241 -22.02 21.33 27.05
N HIS A 242 -21.92 20.50 26.02
CA HIS A 242 -21.54 20.90 24.67
C HIS A 242 -22.76 20.88 23.77
N LYS A 243 -23.04 22.03 23.13
CA LYS A 243 -24.12 22.15 22.16
C LYS A 243 -23.89 21.21 20.97
N PRO A 244 -24.96 20.68 20.34
CA PRO A 244 -24.84 19.89 19.13
C PRO A 244 -24.02 20.62 18.05
N ASN A 245 -23.03 19.93 17.48
CA ASN A 245 -22.24 20.42 16.36
C ASN A 245 -22.09 19.28 15.33
N PRO A 246 -23.19 18.87 14.67
CA PRO A 246 -23.22 17.68 13.85
C PRO A 246 -22.30 17.78 12.63
N ILE A 247 -21.81 16.62 12.18
CA ILE A 247 -21.14 16.49 10.89
C ILE A 247 -22.21 16.55 9.79
N LEU A 248 -22.24 17.65 9.03
CA LEU A 248 -23.26 17.90 7.99
C LEU A 248 -22.62 17.77 6.61
N ASP A 249 -23.26 17.00 5.72
CA ASP A 249 -22.85 16.97 4.32
C ASP A 249 -23.43 18.14 3.49
N GLU A 250 -23.13 18.15 2.20
CA GLU A 250 -23.57 19.14 1.23
C GLU A 250 -25.11 19.24 1.13
N SER A 251 -25.84 18.19 1.52
CA SER A 251 -27.32 18.16 1.55
C SER A 251 -27.89 18.55 2.91
N ASN A 252 -27.07 19.07 3.83
CA ASN A 252 -27.41 19.30 5.24
C ASN A 252 -27.89 18.05 5.98
N HIS A 253 -27.53 16.85 5.49
CA HIS A 253 -27.81 15.63 6.20
C HIS A 253 -26.78 15.43 7.33
N ALA A 254 -27.27 15.17 8.53
CA ALA A 254 -26.44 14.95 9.71
C ALA A 254 -25.96 13.50 9.79
N TRP A 255 -24.64 13.33 9.80
CA TRP A 255 -24.02 12.02 9.92
C TRP A 255 -23.88 11.62 11.39
N ASN A 256 -24.54 10.52 11.76
CA ASN A 256 -24.37 9.90 13.07
C ASN A 256 -23.05 9.10 13.11
N ILE A 257 -22.33 9.19 14.24
CA ILE A 257 -21.11 8.44 14.55
C ILE A 257 -21.25 6.93 14.27
N THR A 258 -22.41 6.33 14.61
CA THR A 258 -22.66 4.90 14.34
C THR A 258 -22.71 4.60 12.84
N THR A 259 -23.38 5.46 12.06
CA THR A 259 -23.46 5.35 10.60
C THR A 259 -22.10 5.56 9.97
N ILE A 260 -21.35 6.58 10.41
CA ILE A 260 -19.97 6.82 9.98
C ILE A 260 -19.14 5.57 10.19
N ARG A 261 -19.17 4.97 11.39
CA ARG A 261 -18.40 3.76 11.71
C ARG A 261 -18.77 2.59 10.80
N SER A 262 -20.06 2.36 10.59
CA SER A 262 -20.54 1.29 9.71
C SER A 262 -20.05 1.50 8.28
N THR A 263 -20.19 2.71 7.74
CA THR A 263 -19.71 3.04 6.39
C THR A 263 -18.21 2.90 6.25
N MET A 264 -17.41 3.36 7.23
CA MET A 264 -15.95 3.17 7.23
C MET A 264 -15.57 1.69 7.24
N LEU A 265 -16.22 0.87 8.06
CA LEU A 265 -15.96 -0.56 8.13
C LEU A 265 -16.34 -1.27 6.82
N GLN A 266 -17.46 -0.89 6.20
CA GLN A 266 -17.89 -1.42 4.90
C GLN A 266 -16.92 -1.00 3.78
N HIS A 267 -16.49 0.25 3.76
CA HIS A 267 -15.49 0.75 2.82
C HIS A 267 -14.17 -0.03 2.95
N ARG A 268 -13.65 -0.20 4.18
CA ARG A 268 -12.44 -1.01 4.43
C ARG A 268 -12.59 -2.45 3.96
N LYS A 269 -13.71 -3.10 4.27
CA LYS A 269 -14.00 -4.48 3.81
C LYS A 269 -14.10 -4.56 2.29
N ALA A 270 -14.69 -3.57 1.63
CA ALA A 270 -14.78 -3.51 0.18
C ALA A 270 -13.39 -3.39 -0.47
N LYS A 271 -12.52 -2.50 0.04
CA LYS A 271 -11.14 -2.38 -0.44
C LYS A 271 -10.33 -3.67 -0.22
N GLN A 272 -10.47 -4.32 0.94
CA GLN A 272 -9.85 -5.61 1.21
C GLN A 272 -10.34 -6.69 0.24
N ALA A 273 -11.64 -6.78 0.00
CA ALA A 273 -12.21 -7.75 -0.94
C ALA A 273 -11.69 -7.54 -2.37
N LEU A 274 -11.50 -6.29 -2.80
CA LEU A 274 -10.90 -5.99 -4.11
C LEU A 274 -9.44 -6.45 -4.19
N TYR A 275 -8.66 -6.21 -3.14
CA TYR A 275 -7.28 -6.68 -3.04
C TYR A 275 -7.20 -8.21 -3.06
N ASP A 276 -8.03 -8.89 -2.27
CA ASP A 276 -8.09 -10.35 -2.23
C ASP A 276 -8.50 -10.93 -3.59
N LYS A 277 -9.44 -10.28 -4.29
CA LYS A 277 -9.83 -10.66 -5.66
C LYS A 277 -8.69 -10.50 -6.66
N LYS A 278 -7.91 -9.41 -6.59
CA LYS A 278 -6.70 -9.22 -7.42
C LYS A 278 -5.70 -10.35 -7.19
N ASN A 279 -5.42 -10.69 -5.93
CA ASN A 279 -4.52 -11.79 -5.60
C ASN A 279 -5.05 -13.16 -6.03
N ALA A 280 -6.35 -13.40 -5.88
CA ALA A 280 -6.99 -14.62 -6.34
C ALA A 280 -6.85 -14.79 -7.87
N LEU A 281 -7.03 -13.73 -8.65
CA LEU A 281 -6.82 -13.78 -10.10
C LEU A 281 -5.38 -14.10 -10.49
N ILE A 282 -4.39 -13.56 -9.78
CA ILE A 282 -2.98 -13.90 -9.98
C ILE A 282 -2.76 -15.40 -9.73
N SER A 283 -3.34 -15.94 -8.64
CA SER A 283 -3.26 -17.36 -8.33
C SER A 283 -3.96 -18.24 -9.37
N ILE A 284 -5.13 -17.84 -9.86
CA ILE A 284 -5.87 -18.56 -10.90
C ILE A 284 -5.07 -18.57 -12.19
N LYS A 285 -4.47 -17.44 -12.58
CA LYS A 285 -3.64 -17.34 -13.78
C LYS A 285 -2.45 -18.31 -13.73
N LYS A 286 -1.72 -18.36 -12.61
CA LYS A 286 -0.62 -19.32 -12.42
C LYS A 286 -1.08 -20.77 -12.50
N LYS A 287 -2.27 -21.07 -11.96
CA LYS A 287 -2.86 -22.40 -12.01
C LYS A 287 -3.24 -22.80 -13.44
N LEU A 288 -3.83 -21.88 -14.21
CA LEU A 288 -4.12 -22.09 -15.63
C LEU A 288 -2.84 -22.31 -16.45
N GLU A 289 -1.78 -21.54 -16.19
CA GLU A 289 -0.47 -21.76 -16.83
C GLU A 289 0.07 -23.18 -16.55
N THR A 290 -0.03 -23.64 -15.30
CA THR A 290 0.37 -25.01 -14.92
C THR A 290 -0.46 -26.06 -15.65
N PHE A 291 -1.79 -25.89 -15.68
CA PHE A 291 -2.68 -26.81 -16.38
C PHE A 291 -2.44 -26.87 -17.88
N ASN A 292 -2.12 -25.73 -18.50
CA ASN A 292 -1.78 -25.66 -19.92
C ASN A 292 -0.46 -26.37 -20.23
N ILE A 293 0.52 -26.35 -19.32
CA ILE A 293 1.77 -27.11 -19.47
C ILE A 293 1.47 -28.61 -19.36
N GLU A 294 0.78 -29.04 -18.31
CA GLU A 294 0.40 -30.45 -18.10
C GLU A 294 -0.45 -30.99 -19.27
N GLN A 295 -1.35 -30.18 -19.82
CA GLN A 295 -2.14 -30.55 -20.99
C GLN A 295 -1.25 -30.78 -22.22
N LYS A 296 -0.30 -29.88 -22.49
CA LYS A 296 0.67 -30.05 -23.60
C LYS A 296 1.51 -31.31 -23.44
N GLU A 297 1.93 -31.64 -22.22
CA GLU A 297 2.66 -32.87 -21.94
C GLU A 297 1.82 -34.12 -22.22
N LEU A 298 0.55 -34.12 -21.81
CA LEU A 298 -0.38 -35.21 -22.09
C LEU A 298 -0.68 -35.34 -23.58
N ASP A 299 -0.88 -34.23 -24.30
CA ASP A 299 -1.06 -34.22 -25.75
C ASP A 299 0.15 -34.81 -26.48
N GLN A 300 1.36 -34.49 -26.02
CA GLN A 300 2.59 -35.05 -26.56
C GLN A 300 2.70 -36.56 -26.30
N GLN A 301 2.38 -37.02 -25.09
CA GLN A 301 2.34 -38.46 -24.77
C GLN A 301 1.31 -39.20 -25.62
N LEU A 302 0.14 -38.59 -25.84
CA LEU A 302 -0.91 -39.14 -26.69
C LEU A 302 -0.45 -39.29 -28.14
N LEU A 303 0.22 -38.28 -28.68
CA LEU A 303 0.80 -38.33 -30.03
C LEU A 303 1.80 -39.47 -30.19
N PHE A 304 2.74 -39.61 -29.24
CA PHE A 304 3.70 -40.72 -29.25
C PHE A 304 3.01 -42.08 -29.11
N GLY A 305 2.03 -42.21 -28.22
CA GLY A 305 1.27 -43.44 -28.02
C GLY A 305 0.50 -43.85 -29.28
N ARG A 306 -0.14 -42.89 -29.97
CA ARG A 306 -0.84 -43.14 -31.24
C ARG A 306 0.11 -43.53 -32.36
N ALA A 307 1.28 -42.90 -32.45
CA ALA A 307 2.30 -43.26 -33.44
C ALA A 307 2.83 -44.70 -33.22
N ALA A 308 3.12 -45.07 -31.97
CA ALA A 308 3.55 -46.43 -31.62
C ALA A 308 2.46 -47.47 -31.88
N LEU A 309 1.18 -47.10 -31.70
CA LEU A 309 0.05 -47.98 -31.98
C LEU A 309 -0.08 -48.24 -33.50
N ASN A 310 0.09 -47.20 -34.33
CA ASN A 310 0.11 -47.35 -35.78
C ASN A 310 1.27 -48.23 -36.25
N ASP A 311 2.48 -48.07 -35.70
CA ASP A 311 3.63 -48.93 -36.04
C ASP A 311 3.38 -50.41 -35.67
N LEU A 312 2.74 -50.67 -34.52
CA LEU A 312 2.31 -52.02 -34.15
C LEU A 312 1.24 -52.57 -35.09
N GLU A 313 0.31 -51.74 -35.55
CA GLU A 313 -0.70 -52.13 -36.54
C GLU A 313 -0.08 -52.54 -37.87
N ASP A 314 0.92 -51.79 -38.35
CA ASP A 314 1.67 -52.11 -39.56
C ASP A 314 2.46 -53.41 -39.42
N LYS A 315 3.10 -53.63 -38.25
CA LYS A 315 3.81 -54.89 -37.94
C LYS A 315 2.88 -56.10 -37.94
N VAL A 316 1.72 -55.99 -37.28
CA VAL A 316 0.70 -57.05 -37.25
C VAL A 316 0.19 -57.33 -38.67
N ALA A 317 -0.14 -56.29 -39.44
CA ALA A 317 -0.58 -56.43 -40.83
C ALA A 317 0.47 -57.12 -41.71
N ASN A 318 1.76 -56.80 -41.54
CA ASN A 318 2.85 -57.43 -42.26
C ASN A 318 3.03 -58.91 -41.89
N ILE A 319 2.91 -59.26 -40.60
CA ILE A 319 2.92 -60.67 -40.16
C ILE A 319 1.76 -61.44 -40.79
N HIS A 320 0.53 -60.90 -40.75
CA HIS A 320 -0.63 -61.55 -41.36
C HIS A 320 -0.43 -61.81 -42.86
N ARG A 321 0.06 -60.80 -43.62
CA ARG A 321 0.37 -60.97 -45.05
C ARG A 321 1.42 -62.04 -45.30
N THR A 322 2.45 -62.11 -44.44
CA THR A 322 3.53 -63.09 -44.55
C THR A 322 3.03 -64.49 -44.26
N MET A 323 2.24 -64.66 -43.21
CA MET A 323 1.63 -65.95 -42.85
C MET A 323 0.69 -66.45 -43.94
N GLN A 324 -0.13 -65.56 -44.52
CA GLN A 324 -1.01 -65.90 -45.63
C GLN A 324 -0.21 -66.45 -46.83
N LYS A 325 0.86 -65.77 -47.26
CA LYS A 325 1.73 -66.25 -48.35
C LYS A 325 2.36 -67.61 -48.05
N LEU A 326 2.78 -67.83 -46.79
CA LEU A 326 3.36 -69.11 -46.37
C LEU A 326 2.33 -70.24 -46.35
N GLN A 327 1.07 -69.94 -46.04
CA GLN A 327 -0.03 -70.92 -46.08
C GLN A 327 -0.40 -71.29 -47.52
N GLU A 328 -0.26 -70.37 -48.47
CA GLU A 328 -0.51 -70.59 -49.91
C GLU A 328 0.62 -71.36 -50.62
N THR A 329 1.76 -71.61 -49.96
CA THR A 329 2.95 -72.25 -50.55
C THR A 329 3.06 -73.74 -50.16
N ASP A 330 3.17 -74.64 -51.14
CA ASP A 330 3.28 -76.11 -50.91
C ASP A 330 4.69 -76.61 -50.57
N ALA A 331 5.71 -75.74 -50.63
CA ALA A 331 7.08 -76.11 -50.31
C ALA A 331 7.29 -76.45 -48.82
N ALA A 332 7.98 -77.56 -48.54
CA ALA A 332 8.32 -77.96 -47.17
C ALA A 332 9.33 -77.01 -46.50
N GLU A 333 10.21 -76.41 -47.30
CA GLU A 333 11.21 -75.43 -46.89
C GLU A 333 11.07 -74.14 -47.70
N VAL A 334 11.26 -73.01 -47.04
CA VAL A 334 11.09 -71.67 -47.61
C VAL A 334 12.28 -70.81 -47.24
N LYS A 335 12.76 -70.05 -48.23
CA LYS A 335 13.74 -68.98 -48.01
C LYS A 335 13.03 -67.79 -47.39
N PHE A 336 13.49 -67.38 -46.21
CA PHE A 336 12.92 -66.24 -45.49
C PHE A 336 14.06 -65.31 -45.08
N ASN A 337 13.86 -64.01 -45.31
CA ASN A 337 14.80 -62.98 -44.90
C ASN A 337 14.42 -62.51 -43.49
N GLU A 338 15.27 -62.81 -42.51
CA GLU A 338 15.12 -62.35 -41.13
C GLU A 338 16.28 -61.43 -40.78
N ASN A 339 15.98 -60.15 -40.50
CA ASN A 339 16.95 -59.12 -40.14
C ASN A 339 18.03 -58.84 -41.20
N GLY A 340 17.73 -59.03 -42.48
CA GLY A 340 18.65 -58.79 -43.60
C GLY A 340 19.45 -60.02 -44.03
N GLU A 341 19.32 -61.15 -43.33
CA GLU A 341 19.95 -62.41 -43.70
C GLU A 341 18.92 -63.41 -44.26
N GLU A 342 19.17 -63.93 -45.46
CA GLU A 342 18.38 -65.03 -46.02
C GLU A 342 18.73 -66.36 -45.36
N LYS A 343 17.72 -66.98 -44.74
CA LYS A 343 17.83 -68.30 -44.11
C LYS A 343 16.76 -69.23 -44.66
N ILE A 344 17.08 -70.53 -44.75
CA ILE A 344 16.13 -71.57 -45.12
C ILE A 344 15.47 -72.08 -43.84
N TYR A 345 14.14 -72.08 -43.81
CA TYR A 345 13.36 -72.57 -42.69
C TYR A 345 12.37 -73.64 -43.13
N GLN A 346 12.10 -74.61 -42.25
CA GLN A 346 10.92 -75.46 -42.40
C GLN A 346 9.65 -74.62 -42.24
N ARG A 347 8.72 -74.75 -43.19
CA ARG A 347 7.50 -73.92 -43.28
C ARG A 347 6.69 -73.92 -41.98
N THR A 348 6.46 -75.10 -41.41
CA THR A 348 5.68 -75.28 -40.17
C THR A 348 6.36 -74.63 -38.95
N VAL A 349 7.68 -74.73 -38.85
CA VAL A 349 8.46 -74.09 -37.77
C VAL A 349 8.44 -72.56 -37.90
N LEU A 350 8.55 -72.04 -39.13
CA LEU A 350 8.47 -70.60 -39.40
C LEU A 350 7.08 -70.05 -39.08
N LEU A 351 6.02 -70.75 -39.49
CA LEU A 351 4.64 -70.39 -39.13
C LEU A 351 4.43 -70.35 -37.62
N GLY A 352 4.89 -71.38 -36.88
CA GLY A 352 4.80 -71.40 -35.42
C GLY A 352 5.54 -70.22 -34.75
N ARG A 353 6.69 -69.79 -35.31
CA ARG A 353 7.39 -68.58 -34.83
C ARG A 353 6.62 -67.30 -35.14
N LEU A 354 5.99 -67.20 -36.31
CA LEU A 354 5.20 -66.04 -36.69
C LEU A 354 3.93 -65.89 -35.85
N TYR A 355 3.20 -66.98 -35.58
CA TYR A 355 2.07 -66.97 -34.64
C TYR A 355 2.48 -66.47 -33.25
N LYS A 356 3.64 -66.90 -32.75
CA LYS A 356 4.14 -66.43 -31.45
C LYS A 356 4.45 -64.91 -31.48
N LYS A 357 5.08 -64.42 -32.55
CA LYS A 357 5.33 -62.98 -32.73
C LYS A 357 4.03 -62.18 -32.88
N GLU A 358 3.02 -62.74 -33.54
CA GLU A 358 1.68 -62.15 -33.66
C GLU A 358 1.02 -61.98 -32.29
N ASP A 359 1.00 -63.04 -31.46
CA ASP A 359 0.46 -63.00 -30.10
C ASP A 359 1.15 -61.94 -29.23
N GLU A 360 2.49 -61.84 -29.35
CA GLU A 360 3.29 -60.82 -28.66
C GLU A 360 2.87 -59.41 -29.08
N PHE A 361 2.77 -59.14 -30.39
CA PHE A 361 2.35 -57.83 -30.90
C PHE A 361 0.89 -57.50 -30.59
N LEU A 362 -0.03 -58.46 -30.63
CA LEU A 362 -1.43 -58.25 -30.26
C LEU A 362 -1.57 -57.94 -28.76
N SER A 363 -0.79 -58.60 -27.92
CA SER A 363 -0.72 -58.32 -26.48
C SER A 363 -0.20 -56.90 -26.22
N GLU A 364 0.88 -56.51 -26.89
CA GLU A 364 1.46 -55.17 -26.78
C GLU A 364 0.50 -54.09 -27.29
N LYS A 365 -0.14 -54.32 -28.44
CA LYS A 365 -1.18 -53.44 -29.01
C LYS A 365 -2.33 -53.23 -28.02
N SER A 366 -2.82 -54.29 -27.36
CA SER A 366 -3.89 -54.19 -26.36
C SER A 366 -3.49 -53.34 -25.16
N LYS A 367 -2.26 -53.51 -24.64
CA LYS A 367 -1.73 -52.72 -23.53
C LYS A 367 -1.57 -51.24 -23.91
N LEU A 368 -0.98 -50.98 -25.08
CA LEU A 368 -0.75 -49.62 -25.55
C LEU A 368 -2.08 -48.90 -25.84
N ARG A 369 -3.06 -49.59 -26.42
CA ARG A 369 -4.40 -49.05 -26.65
C ARG A 369 -5.07 -48.59 -25.35
N LYS A 370 -5.02 -49.41 -24.30
CA LYS A 370 -5.53 -49.02 -22.97
C LYS A 370 -4.81 -47.78 -22.43
N SER A 371 -3.48 -47.74 -22.56
CA SER A 371 -2.70 -46.57 -22.14
C SER A 371 -3.09 -45.30 -22.90
N VAL A 372 -3.35 -45.38 -24.20
CA VAL A 372 -3.81 -44.24 -25.02
C VAL A 372 -5.20 -43.78 -24.60
N GLU A 373 -6.14 -44.71 -24.39
CA GLU A 373 -7.51 -44.41 -23.92
C GLU A 373 -7.50 -43.75 -22.53
N GLU A 374 -6.60 -44.16 -21.63
CA GLU A 374 -6.40 -43.52 -20.32
C GLU A 374 -5.86 -42.08 -20.43
N ILE A 375 -4.93 -41.82 -21.35
CA ILE A 375 -4.39 -40.47 -21.59
C ILE A 375 -5.48 -39.56 -22.18
N ASP A 376 -6.26 -40.06 -23.15
CA ASP A 376 -7.40 -39.33 -23.74
C ASP A 376 -8.43 -38.94 -22.65
N LEU A 377 -8.72 -39.83 -21.70
CA LEU A 377 -9.61 -39.51 -20.58
C LEU A 377 -9.01 -38.45 -19.63
N LYS A 378 -7.71 -38.54 -19.33
CA LYS A 378 -7.01 -37.53 -18.52
C LYS A 378 -7.06 -36.15 -19.17
N LEU A 379 -6.84 -36.07 -20.49
CA LEU A 379 -6.96 -34.83 -21.27
C LEU A 379 -8.37 -34.24 -21.20
N ALA A 380 -9.40 -35.06 -21.41
CA ALA A 380 -10.78 -34.59 -21.33
C ALA A 380 -11.14 -34.04 -19.94
N ASN A 381 -10.65 -34.68 -18.87
CA ASN A 381 -10.85 -34.17 -17.51
C ASN A 381 -10.06 -32.87 -17.27
N LYS A 382 -8.84 -32.79 -17.79
CA LYS A 382 -8.01 -31.59 -17.67
C LYS A 382 -8.61 -30.39 -18.39
N GLN A 383 -9.14 -30.59 -19.59
CA GLN A 383 -9.84 -29.53 -20.33
C GLN A 383 -11.03 -28.98 -19.54
N LYS A 384 -11.85 -29.85 -18.91
CA LYS A 384 -12.96 -29.40 -18.05
C LYS A 384 -12.49 -28.56 -16.87
N GLU A 385 -11.34 -28.91 -16.27
CA GLU A 385 -10.76 -28.09 -15.21
C GLU A 385 -10.32 -26.73 -15.76
N ILE A 386 -9.62 -26.69 -16.89
CA ILE A 386 -9.19 -25.46 -17.56
C ILE A 386 -10.40 -24.56 -17.82
N ASP A 387 -11.44 -25.07 -18.49
CA ASP A 387 -12.67 -24.31 -18.81
C ASP A 387 -13.31 -23.70 -17.55
N LEU A 388 -13.38 -24.46 -16.46
CA LEU A 388 -13.92 -23.99 -15.18
C LEU A 388 -13.09 -22.83 -14.61
N TRP A 389 -11.77 -22.94 -14.64
CA TRP A 389 -10.88 -21.92 -14.10
C TRP A 389 -10.78 -20.69 -15.01
N GLU A 390 -10.85 -20.86 -16.33
CA GLU A 390 -10.94 -19.76 -17.30
C GLU A 390 -12.22 -18.96 -17.11
N LYS A 391 -13.36 -19.64 -16.92
CA LYS A 391 -14.63 -18.98 -16.61
C LYS A 391 -14.52 -18.15 -15.33
N LYS A 392 -14.00 -18.74 -14.24
CA LYS A 392 -13.79 -18.01 -12.97
C LYS A 392 -12.84 -16.83 -13.12
N TYR A 393 -11.80 -16.97 -13.94
CA TYR A 393 -10.85 -15.90 -14.22
C TYR A 393 -11.51 -14.76 -15.00
N ALA A 394 -12.31 -15.07 -16.02
CA ALA A 394 -13.04 -14.09 -16.81
C ALA A 394 -14.05 -13.31 -15.96
N GLU A 395 -14.89 -14.00 -15.18
CA GLU A 395 -15.85 -13.38 -14.26
C GLU A 395 -15.16 -12.46 -13.24
N GLY A 396 -14.04 -12.90 -12.66
CA GLY A 396 -13.29 -12.09 -11.71
C GLY A 396 -12.63 -10.87 -12.36
N LYS A 397 -12.14 -11.00 -13.60
CA LYS A 397 -11.55 -9.89 -14.36
C LYS A 397 -12.61 -8.85 -14.75
N GLU A 398 -13.78 -9.29 -15.19
CA GLU A 398 -14.91 -8.41 -15.53
C GLU A 398 -15.40 -7.63 -14.31
N PHE A 399 -15.52 -8.31 -13.15
CA PHE A 399 -15.86 -7.65 -11.89
C PHE A 399 -14.86 -6.54 -11.53
N LEU A 400 -13.55 -6.83 -11.56
CA LEU A 400 -12.54 -5.82 -11.26
C LEU A 400 -12.56 -4.66 -12.25
N SER A 401 -12.68 -4.95 -13.56
CA SER A 401 -12.77 -3.92 -14.60
C SER A 401 -13.97 -3.00 -14.37
N THR A 402 -15.11 -3.56 -13.94
CA THR A 402 -16.32 -2.79 -13.65
C THR A 402 -16.10 -1.85 -12.46
N VAL A 403 -15.49 -2.36 -11.38
CA VAL A 403 -15.19 -1.56 -10.18
C VAL A 403 -14.12 -0.51 -10.45
N GLU A 404 -13.11 -0.80 -11.26
CA GLU A 404 -12.07 0.16 -11.66
C GLU A 404 -12.66 1.28 -12.53
N ALA A 405 -13.61 0.97 -13.41
CA ALA A 405 -14.26 1.97 -14.26
C ALA A 405 -15.26 2.86 -13.53
N HIS A 406 -16.05 2.31 -12.59
CA HIS A 406 -17.18 3.01 -11.97
C HIS A 406 -16.96 3.39 -10.51
N GLY A 407 -15.87 2.91 -9.90
CA GLY A 407 -15.63 2.99 -8.46
C GLY A 407 -16.54 2.05 -7.66
N HIS A 408 -16.13 1.72 -6.43
CA HIS A 408 -17.01 0.96 -5.54
C HIS A 408 -18.11 1.91 -5.00
N PRO A 409 -19.39 1.50 -4.87
CA PRO A 409 -20.46 2.38 -4.37
C PRO A 409 -20.16 2.99 -2.99
N MET A 410 -19.42 2.26 -2.14
CA MET A 410 -18.98 2.74 -0.83
C MET A 410 -17.96 3.88 -0.91
N ASP A 411 -17.21 4.00 -2.01
CA ASP A 411 -16.21 5.08 -2.19
C ASP A 411 -16.93 6.44 -2.17
N LYS A 412 -18.08 6.55 -2.86
CA LYS A 412 -18.87 7.79 -2.86
C LYS A 412 -19.42 8.15 -1.47
N GLN A 413 -19.82 7.15 -0.68
CA GLN A 413 -20.31 7.40 0.68
C GLN A 413 -19.17 7.80 1.62
N TYR A 414 -18.02 7.12 1.51
CA TYR A 414 -16.80 7.47 2.23
C TYR A 414 -16.38 8.92 1.95
N GLU A 415 -16.34 9.29 0.66
CA GLU A 415 -15.98 10.65 0.24
C GLU A 415 -16.92 11.73 0.78
N ARG A 416 -18.23 11.46 0.80
CA ARG A 416 -19.21 12.38 1.38
C ARG A 416 -18.95 12.62 2.87
N ILE A 417 -18.68 11.55 3.63
CA ILE A 417 -18.35 11.65 5.06
C ILE A 417 -17.04 12.41 5.27
N ARG A 418 -16.01 12.09 4.47
CA ARG A 418 -14.69 12.75 4.54
C ARG A 418 -14.82 14.26 4.32
N ARG A 419 -15.52 14.68 3.27
CA ARG A 419 -15.79 16.09 2.98
C ARG A 419 -16.63 16.77 4.06
N ALA A 420 -17.68 16.09 4.55
CA ALA A 420 -18.53 16.61 5.62
C ALA A 420 -17.71 16.87 6.90
N LEU A 421 -16.86 15.91 7.30
CA LEU A 421 -16.00 16.07 8.47
C LEU A 421 -14.97 17.18 8.26
N ALA A 422 -14.28 17.22 7.12
CA ALA A 422 -13.32 18.28 6.79
C ALA A 422 -13.96 19.67 6.92
N LYS A 423 -15.18 19.84 6.37
CA LYS A 423 -15.96 21.08 6.50
C LYS A 423 -16.32 21.40 7.95
N THR A 424 -16.80 20.43 8.73
CA THR A 424 -17.14 20.61 10.14
C THR A 424 -15.92 21.00 10.99
N LEU A 425 -14.74 20.44 10.69
CA LEU A 425 -13.48 20.79 11.34
C LEU A 425 -13.03 22.22 10.99
N ALA A 426 -13.18 22.62 9.72
CA ALA A 426 -12.81 23.94 9.24
C ALA A 426 -13.77 25.06 9.72
N THR A 427 -15.02 24.72 10.04
CA THR A 427 -16.04 25.68 10.48
C THR A 427 -15.79 26.08 11.94
N ARG A 428 -15.65 27.37 12.21
CA ARG A 428 -15.46 27.89 13.58
C ARG A 428 -16.73 27.80 14.40
#